data_AF-A0A2V8S1V2-F1
#
_entry.id   AF-A0A2V8S1V2-F1
#
_cell.length_a   1.000
_cell.length_b   1.000
_cell.length_c   1.000
_cell.angle_alpha   90.00
_cell.angle_beta   90.00
_cell.angle_gamma   90.00
#
_symmetry.space_group_name_H-M   'P 1'
#
loop_
_entity.id
_entity.type
_entity.pdbx_description
1 polymer ?
#
loop_
_entity_poly.entity_id
_entity_poly.type
_entity_poly.pdbx_seq_one_letter_code
_entity_poly.pdbx_strand_id
1 'polypeptide(L)' 'MTVQTIPEIDEMTAAQQIELMEALWKSMSERNVNGDPPDWHLKYLEDRESAVAKGEDSFISLDEFEKGVRDELK' A
#
# COMPACT_ATOMS: atom_id res chain seq x y z
N MET A 1 -18.99 23.54 15.54
CA MET A 1 -17.93 22.67 15.03
C MET A 1 -18.21 21.27 15.58
N THR A 2 -18.56 20.32 14.72
CA THR A 2 -18.74 18.93 15.14
C THR A 2 -17.36 18.36 15.42
N VAL A 3 -17.06 18.09 16.69
CA VAL A 3 -15.88 17.30 17.06
C VAL A 3 -16.23 15.85 16.73
N GLN A 4 -15.78 15.38 15.58
CA GLN A 4 -15.80 13.95 15.26
C GLN A 4 -14.63 13.33 16.01
N THR A 5 -14.90 12.54 17.04
CA THR A 5 -13.89 11.72 17.71
C THR A 5 -13.63 10.52 16.81
N ILE A 6 -12.47 10.49 16.16
CA ILE A 6 -12.00 9.30 15.44
C ILE A 6 -11.62 8.27 16.51
N PRO A 7 -12.20 7.06 16.52
CA PRO A 7 -11.80 6.01 17.45
C PRO A 7 -10.33 5.64 17.23
N GLU A 8 -9.68 5.04 18.23
CA GLU A 8 -8.32 4.55 18.06
C GLU A 8 -8.28 3.52 16.91
N ILE A 9 -7.17 3.45 16.17
CA ILE A 9 -7.09 2.64 14.94
C ILE A 9 -7.39 1.16 15.22
N ASP A 10 -6.99 0.67 16.40
CA ASP A 10 -7.23 -0.70 16.87
C ASP A 10 -8.68 -0.97 17.31
N GLU A 11 -9.47 0.08 17.53
CA GLU A 11 -10.90 0.00 17.84
C GLU A 11 -11.79 0.11 16.59
N MET A 12 -11.21 0.42 15.42
CA MET A 12 -11.95 0.54 14.17
C MET A 12 -12.35 -0.83 13.60
N THR A 13 -13.57 -0.90 13.05
CA THR A 13 -13.92 -1.98 12.12
C THR A 13 -13.05 -1.91 10.86
N ALA A 14 -12.89 -3.03 10.15
CA ALA A 14 -12.13 -3.07 8.91
C ALA A 14 -12.64 -2.05 7.87
N ALA A 15 -13.96 -1.85 7.77
CA ALA A 15 -14.55 -0.85 6.88
C ALA A 15 -14.11 0.58 7.24
N GLN A 16 -14.13 0.92 8.54
CA GLN A 16 -13.68 2.24 9.01
C GLN A 16 -12.17 2.46 8.76
N GLN A 17 -11.34 1.43 8.91
CA GLN A 17 -9.91 1.52 8.59
C GLN A 17 -9.67 1.80 7.11
N ILE A 18 -10.43 1.13 6.23
CA ILE A 18 -10.35 1.35 4.78
C ILE A 18 -10.81 2.77 4.43
N GLU A 19 -11.94 3.23 4.95
CA GLU A 19 -12.43 4.60 4.75
C GLU A 19 -11.40 5.65 5.22
N LEU A 20 -10.77 5.42 6.37
CA LEU A 20 -9.71 6.30 6.87
C LEU A 20 -8.50 6.30 5.92
N MET A 21 -8.06 5.13 5.46
CA MET A 21 -6.94 5.00 4.51
C MET A 21 -7.22 5.77 3.21
N GLU A 22 -8.43 5.65 2.66
CA GLU A 22 -8.84 6.37 1.45
C GLU A 22 -8.90 7.88 1.67
N ALA A 23 -9.45 8.34 2.80
CA ALA A 23 -9.52 9.76 3.14
C ALA A 23 -8.13 10.37 3.32
N LEU A 24 -7.21 9.65 3.96
CA LEU A 24 -5.80 10.06 4.11
C LEU A 24 -5.11 10.13 2.75
N TRP A 25 -5.27 9.09 1.92
CA TRP A 25 -4.66 9.03 0.59
C TRP A 25 -5.13 10.17 -0.32
N LYS A 26 -6.43 10.44 -0.33
CA LYS A 26 -7.02 11.56 -1.06
C LYS A 26 -6.46 12.89 -0.59
N SER A 27 -6.40 13.12 0.73
CA SER A 27 -5.86 14.34 1.31
C SER A 27 -4.38 14.55 0.98
N MET A 28 -3.56 13.49 1.00
CA MET A 28 -2.14 13.56 0.64
C MET A 28 -1.96 13.90 -0.83
N SER A 29 -2.76 13.28 -1.71
CA SER A 29 -2.74 13.49 -3.15
C SER A 29 -3.15 14.93 -3.51
N GLU A 30 -4.25 15.43 -2.95
CA GLU A 30 -4.75 16.79 -3.20
C GLU A 30 -3.79 17.88 -2.70
N ARG A 31 -3.13 17.64 -1.56
CA ARG A 31 -2.13 18.56 -1.00
C ARG A 31 -0.76 18.42 -1.64
N ASN A 32 -0.58 17.49 -2.58
CA ASN A 32 0.71 17.15 -3.20
C ASN A 32 1.81 16.94 -2.14
N VAL A 33 1.48 16.18 -1.09
CA VAL A 33 2.43 15.83 -0.02
C VAL A 33 3.43 14.83 -0.59
N ASN A 34 4.42 15.36 -1.30
CA ASN A 34 5.58 14.63 -1.79
C ASN A 34 6.71 14.84 -0.78
N GLY A 35 6.55 14.27 0.41
CA GLY A 35 7.68 14.08 1.31
C GLY A 35 8.58 12.98 0.75
N ASP A 36 9.87 13.03 1.07
CA ASP A 36 10.75 11.91 0.78
C ASP A 36 10.19 10.65 1.46
N PRO A 37 10.02 9.54 0.73
CA PRO A 37 9.65 8.28 1.33
C PRO A 37 10.61 7.94 2.48
N PRO A 38 10.16 7.25 3.53
CA PRO A 38 11.06 6.81 4.59
C PRO A 38 12.23 5.98 4.04
N ASP A 39 13.41 6.07 4.65
CA ASP A 39 14.63 5.37 4.20
C ASP A 39 14.43 3.86 3.98
N TRP A 40 13.57 3.23 4.79
CA TRP A 40 13.28 1.81 4.65
C TRP A 40 12.61 1.47 3.31
N HIS A 41 11.86 2.40 2.72
CA HIS A 41 11.18 2.19 1.45
C HIS A 41 12.19 2.07 0.31
N LEU A 42 13.22 2.92 0.30
CA LEU A 42 14.31 2.81 -0.67
C LEU A 42 15.05 1.48 -0.52
N LYS A 43 15.41 1.11 0.70
CA LYS A 43 16.08 -0.16 0.98
C LYS A 43 15.30 -1.37 0.46
N TYR A 44 13.98 -1.36 0.64
CA TYR A 44 13.13 -2.43 0.12
C TYR A 44 13.18 -2.53 -1.40
N LEU A 45 13.19 -1.40 -2.12
CA LEU A 45 13.31 -1.37 -3.57
C LEU A 45 14.68 -1.89 -4.03
N GLU A 46 15.76 -1.49 -3.35
CA GLU A 46 17.12 -1.97 -3.63
C GLU A 46 17.24 -3.50 -3.45
N ASP A 47 16.65 -4.03 -2.37
CA ASP A 47 16.63 -5.47 -2.10
C ASP A 47 15.87 -6.23 -3.22
N ARG A 48 14.74 -5.68 -3.69
CA ARG A 48 13.96 -6.24 -4.80
C ARG A 48 14.71 -6.21 -6.12
N GLU A 49 15.35 -5.09 -6.44
CA GLU A 49 16.16 -4.96 -7.66
C GLU A 49 17.35 -5.94 -7.64
N SER A 50 17.99 -6.11 -6.48
CA SER A 50 19.07 -7.09 -6.30
C SER A 50 18.60 -8.52 -6.51
N ALA A 51 17.43 -8.89 -5.99
CA ALA A 51 16.87 -10.23 -6.16
C ALA A 51 16.57 -10.53 -7.63
N VAL A 52 15.98 -9.58 -8.37
CA VAL A 52 15.76 -9.70 -9.81
C VAL A 52 17.09 -9.85 -10.56
N ALA A 53 18.11 -9.04 -10.24
CA ALA A 53 19.42 -9.10 -10.88
C ALA A 53 20.15 -10.44 -10.63
N LYS A 54 19.91 -11.09 -9.48
CA LYS A 54 20.44 -12.42 -9.14
C LYS A 54 19.61 -13.57 -9.73
N GLY A 55 18.45 -13.30 -10.32
CA GLY A 55 17.51 -14.32 -10.78
C GLY A 55 16.76 -15.02 -9.65
N GLU A 56 16.74 -14.42 -8.45
CA GLU A 56 15.98 -14.90 -7.28
C GLU A 56 14.51 -14.44 -7.33
N ASP A 57 14.23 -13.39 -8.11
CA ASP A 57 12.88 -12.86 -8.36
C ASP A 57 12.70 -12.56 -9.86
N SER A 58 11.45 -12.46 -10.32
CA SER A 58 11.14 -12.24 -11.73
C SER A 58 9.86 -11.43 -11.92
N PHE A 59 9.86 -10.60 -12.96
CA PHE A 59 8.63 -9.93 -13.38
C PHE A 59 7.67 -10.94 -14.01
N ILE A 60 6.40 -10.86 -13.60
CA ILE A 60 5.28 -11.55 -14.25
C ILE A 60 4.45 -10.54 -15.04
N SER A 61 3.73 -11.03 -16.03
CA SER A 61 2.74 -10.23 -16.75
C SER A 61 1.54 -9.91 -15.85
N LEU A 62 0.79 -8.86 -16.20
CA LEU A 62 -0.46 -8.52 -15.51
C LEU A 62 -1.47 -9.66 -15.62
N ASP A 63 -1.57 -10.33 -16.77
CA ASP A 63 -2.46 -11.48 -16.98
C ASP A 63 -2.13 -12.65 -16.04
N GLU A 64 -0.84 -12.94 -15.84
CA GLU A 64 -0.39 -13.97 -14.90
C GLU A 64 -0.72 -13.59 -13.45
N PHE A 65 -0.52 -12.32 -13.09
CA PHE A 65 -0.88 -11.79 -11.77
C PHE A 65 -2.39 -11.92 -11.51
N GLU A 66 -3.24 -11.45 -12.44
CA GLU A 66 -4.69 -11.52 -12.32
C GLU A 66 -5.19 -12.96 -12.19
N LYS A 67 -4.58 -13.88 -12.94
CA LYS A 67 -4.89 -15.31 -12.84
C LYS A 67 -4.55 -15.85 -11.45
N GLY A 68 -3.37 -15.52 -10.92
CA GLY A 68 -2.93 -15.94 -9.58
C GLY A 68 -3.88 -15.46 -8.49
N VAL A 69 -4.23 -14.18 -8.48
CA VAL A 69 -5.18 -13.60 -7.51
C VAL A 69 -6.54 -14.29 -7.59
N ARG A 70 -7.05 -14.55 -8.80
CA ARG A 70 -8.34 -15.25 -8.98
C ARG A 70 -8.31 -16.68 -8.44
N ASP A 71 -7.17 -17.36 -8.53
CA ASP A 71 -7.02 -18.72 -8.04
C ASP A 71 -6.89 -18.79 -6.51
N GLU A 72 -6.30 -17.78 -5.87
CA GLU A 72 -6.22 -17.68 -4.40
C GLU A 72 -7.52 -17.26 -3.71
N LEU A 73 -8.40 -16.54 -4.41
CA LEU A 73 -9.69 -16.06 -3.89
C LEU A 73 -10.85 -17.06 -4.04
N LYS A 74 -10.60 -18.27 -4.54
CA LYS A 74 -11.58 -19.37 -4.63
C LYS A 74 -11.65 -20.20 -3.35
#